data_AF-Q9UGJ8-F1
#
_entry.id   AF-Q9UGJ8-F1
#
_cell.length_a   1.000
_cell.length_b   1.000
_cell.length_c   1.000
_cell.angle_alpha   90.00
_cell.angle_beta   90.00
_cell.angle_gamma   90.00
#
_symmetry.space_group_name_H-M   'P 1'
#
loop_
_entity.id
_entity.type
_entity.pdbx_description
1 polymer ?
#
loop_
_entity_poly.entity_id
_entity_poly.type
_entity_poly.pdbx_seq_one_letter_code
_entity_poly.pdbx_strand_id
1 'polypeptide(L)'
;EPCNGRTALHLAVDLQNPDLVSLLLKCGADVNRVTYQGYSPYQLTWGRPSTRIQQQLGQLTLENLQMLPESEDEESYDRVRVHGVHRGR
;
A
#
# COMPACT_ATOMS: atom_id res chain seq x y z
N GLU A 1 0.92 11.35 -13.38
CA GLU A 1 2.02 11.95 -12.61
C GLU A 1 2.97 10.85 -12.17
N PRO A 2 4.30 11.07 -12.07
CA PRO A 2 5.24 10.01 -11.80
C PRO A 2 5.03 9.53 -10.36
N CYS A 3 4.31 8.42 -10.29
CA CYS A 3 4.08 7.49 -9.19
C CYS A 3 5.03 7.68 -8.00
N ASN A 4 4.47 7.93 -6.81
CA ASN A 4 5.12 8.27 -5.52
C ASN A 4 6.14 7.23 -4.99
N GLY A 5 6.97 6.60 -5.82
CA GLY A 5 7.83 5.48 -5.46
C GLY A 5 7.06 4.20 -5.15
N ARG A 6 5.77 4.12 -5.49
CA ARG A 6 4.90 2.97 -5.20
C ARG A 6 5.32 1.76 -6.03
N THR A 7 5.59 0.66 -5.34
CA THR A 7 5.74 -0.68 -5.93
C THR A 7 4.37 -1.33 -6.20
N ALA A 8 4.37 -2.44 -6.94
CA ALA A 8 3.17 -3.26 -7.14
C ALA A 8 2.50 -3.67 -5.82
N LEU A 9 3.29 -3.88 -4.75
CA LEU A 9 2.75 -4.25 -3.44
C LEU A 9 1.97 -3.11 -2.79
N HIS A 10 2.44 -1.86 -2.92
CA HIS A 10 1.69 -0.68 -2.46
C HIS A 10 0.35 -0.55 -3.19
N LEU A 11 0.34 -0.80 -4.50
CA LEU A 11 -0.88 -0.76 -5.30
C LEU A 11 -1.85 -1.87 -4.89
N ALA A 12 -1.36 -3.08 -4.64
CA ALA A 12 -2.21 -4.20 -4.19
C ALA A 12 -2.89 -3.92 -2.83
N VAL A 13 -2.18 -3.25 -1.92
CA VAL A 13 -2.74 -2.76 -0.65
C VAL A 13 -3.81 -1.68 -0.89
N ASP A 14 -3.54 -0.72 -1.77
CA ASP A 14 -4.48 0.36 -2.07
C ASP A 14 -5.77 -0.15 -2.73
N LEU A 15 -5.63 -1.14 -3.61
CA LEU A 15 -6.74 -1.87 -4.23
C LEU A 15 -7.48 -2.81 -3.26
N GLN A 16 -6.99 -2.97 -2.03
CA GLN A 16 -7.55 -3.87 -1.02
C GLN A 16 -7.69 -5.32 -1.52
N ASN A 17 -6.69 -5.78 -2.29
CA ASN A 17 -6.70 -7.10 -2.92
C ASN A 17 -5.70 -8.08 -2.24
N PRO A 18 -6.16 -8.91 -1.27
CA PRO A 18 -5.28 -9.82 -0.54
C PRO A 18 -4.71 -10.97 -1.39
N ASP A 19 -5.40 -11.38 -2.44
CA ASP A 19 -4.92 -12.42 -3.36
C ASP A 19 -3.75 -11.90 -4.19
N LEU A 20 -3.86 -10.66 -4.68
CA LEU A 20 -2.78 -9.99 -5.39
C LEU A 20 -1.57 -9.75 -4.47
N VAL A 21 -1.81 -9.34 -3.22
CA VAL A 21 -0.75 -9.24 -2.20
C VAL A 21 -0.07 -10.60 -2.03
N SER A 22 -0.83 -11.68 -1.85
CA SER A 22 -0.26 -13.03 -1.72
C SER A 22 0.58 -13.44 -2.92
N LEU A 23 0.10 -13.16 -4.14
CA LEU A 23 0.83 -13.46 -5.37
C LEU A 23 2.15 -12.70 -5.44
N LEU A 24 2.14 -11.40 -5.16
CA LEU A 24 3.34 -10.57 -5.18
C LEU A 24 4.37 -11.03 -4.13
N LEU A 25 3.91 -11.41 -2.93
CA LEU A 25 4.78 -11.97 -1.90
C LEU A 25 5.43 -13.29 -2.35
N LYS A 26 4.68 -14.18 -3.01
CA LYS A 26 5.22 -15.42 -3.59
C LYS A 26 6.24 -15.16 -4.70
N CYS A 27 6.10 -14.06 -5.44
CA CYS A 27 7.06 -13.62 -6.45
C CYS A 27 8.31 -12.94 -5.86
N GLY A 28 8.45 -12.85 -4.53
CA GLY A 28 9.59 -12.22 -3.88
C GLY A 28 9.51 -10.68 -3.88
N ALA A 29 8.32 -10.10 -3.91
CA ALA A 29 8.16 -8.66 -3.77
C ALA A 29 8.73 -8.18 -2.44
N ASP A 30 9.51 -7.09 -2.51
CA ASP A 30 10.11 -6.48 -1.33
C ASP A 30 9.03 -5.74 -0.51
N VAL A 31 8.74 -6.29 0.68
CA VAL A 31 7.78 -5.77 1.66
C VAL A 31 8.29 -4.57 2.44
N ASN A 32 9.60 -4.33 2.45
CA ASN A 32 10.22 -3.24 3.19
C ASN A 32 10.49 -2.02 2.29
N ARG A 33 10.26 -2.15 0.99
CA ARG A 33 10.44 -1.04 0.04
C ARG A 33 9.45 0.06 0.36
N VAL A 34 9.95 1.26 0.61
CA VAL A 34 9.12 2.43 0.91
C VAL A 34 8.86 3.29 -0.33
N THR A 35 7.73 3.99 -0.31
CA THR A 35 7.40 5.10 -1.23
C THR A 35 8.35 6.29 -1.05
N TYR A 36 8.26 7.29 -1.92
CA TYR A 36 9.00 8.56 -1.77
C TYR A 36 8.63 9.32 -0.49
N GLN A 37 7.44 9.05 0.06
CA GLN A 37 6.96 9.57 1.34
C GLN A 37 7.40 8.71 2.54
N GLY A 38 8.24 7.69 2.33
CA GLY A 38 8.74 6.83 3.40
C GLY A 38 7.77 5.77 3.90
N TYR A 39 6.60 5.61 3.27
CA TYR A 39 5.64 4.58 3.67
C TYR A 39 5.90 3.22 3.03
N SER A 40 5.91 2.17 3.84
CA SER A 40 5.90 0.77 3.45
C SER A 40 4.51 0.31 3.01
N PRO A 41 4.39 -0.82 2.29
CA PRO A 41 3.10 -1.42 1.97
C PRO A 41 2.27 -1.73 3.22
N TYR A 42 2.91 -2.15 4.32
CA TYR A 42 2.22 -2.38 5.59
C TYR A 42 1.64 -1.09 6.17
N GLN A 43 2.39 0.02 6.15
CA GLN A 43 1.90 1.31 6.66
C GLN A 43 0.68 1.82 5.89
N LEU A 44 0.52 1.48 4.60
CA LEU A 44 -0.68 1.81 3.83
C LEU A 44 -1.92 0.98 4.21
N THR A 45 -1.78 -0.05 5.05
CA THR A 45 -2.93 -0.83 5.55
C THR A 45 -3.68 -0.12 6.68
N TRP A 46 -3.06 0.86 7.34
CA TRP A 46 -3.71 1.63 8.40
C TRP A 46 -4.90 2.43 7.84
N GLY A 47 -6.03 2.38 8.56
CA GLY A 47 -7.28 3.00 8.12
C GLY A 47 -7.97 2.31 6.94
N ARG A 48 -7.53 1.10 6.56
CA ARG A 48 -8.18 0.26 5.54
C ARG A 48 -8.97 -0.88 6.18
N PRO A 49 -10.06 -1.36 5.54
CA PRO A 49 -10.93 -2.38 6.13
C PRO A 49 -10.33 -3.80 6.11
N SER A 50 -9.39 -4.10 5.20
CA SER A 50 -8.93 -5.47 4.98
C SER A 50 -7.82 -5.89 5.96
N THR A 51 -8.22 -6.45 7.09
CA THR A 51 -7.31 -6.98 8.13
C THR A 51 -6.43 -8.13 7.63
N ARG A 52 -6.89 -8.87 6.61
CA ARG A 52 -6.15 -9.96 6.01
C ARG A 52 -4.84 -9.49 5.36
N ILE A 53 -4.88 -8.34 4.68
CA ILE A 53 -3.69 -7.76 4.04
C ILE A 53 -2.68 -7.33 5.11
N GLN A 54 -3.18 -6.70 6.18
CA GLN A 54 -2.37 -6.32 7.32
C GLN A 54 -1.70 -7.54 7.96
N GLN A 55 -2.43 -8.64 8.16
CA GLN A 55 -1.86 -9.88 8.68
C GLN A 55 -0.81 -10.51 7.75
N GLN A 56 -1.04 -10.50 6.43
CA GLN A 56 -0.10 -11.04 5.45
C GLN A 56 1.22 -10.26 5.42
N LEU A 57 1.15 -8.94 5.48
CA LEU A 57 2.33 -8.08 5.43
C LEU A 57 3.02 -7.98 6.80
N GLY A 58 2.27 -7.98 7.90
CA GLY A 58 2.81 -7.81 9.25
C GLY A 58 3.79 -8.92 9.67
N GLN A 59 3.59 -10.14 9.18
CA GLN A 59 4.51 -11.26 9.43
C GLN A 59 5.86 -11.12 8.72
N LEU A 60 5.93 -10.29 7.67
CA LEU A 60 7.09 -10.19 6.78
C LEU A 60 7.78 -8.82 6.87
N THR A 61 7.08 -7.80 7.37
CA THR A 61 7.57 -6.42 7.46
C THR A 61 8.39 -6.24 8.75
N LEU A 62 9.56 -5.62 8.64
CA LEU A 62 10.43 -5.31 9.78
C LEU A 62 9.69 -4.46 10.83
N GLU A 63 9.95 -4.71 12.12
CA GLU A 63 9.25 -4.07 13.25
C GLU A 63 9.28 -2.54 13.20
N ASN A 64 10.40 -1.94 12.75
CA ASN A 64 10.55 -0.50 12.62
C ASN A 64 9.72 0.13 11.48
N LEU A 65 9.22 -0.68 10.54
CA LEU A 65 8.38 -0.25 9.42
C LEU A 65 6.89 -0.56 9.64
N GLN A 66 6.52 -1.02 10.84
CA GLN A 66 5.12 -1.30 11.22
C GLN A 66 4.41 -0.06 11.81
N MET A 67 5.17 0.85 12.42
CA MET A 67 4.66 2.07 13.04
C MET A 67 4.65 3.22 12.03
N LEU A 68 3.59 4.04 12.05
CA LEU A 68 3.57 5.28 11.27
C LEU A 68 4.64 6.24 11.83
N PRO A 69 5.44 6.93 10.99
CA PRO A 69 6.35 7.94 11.49
C PRO A 69 5.55 8.99 12.26
N GLU A 70 6.03 9.35 13.46
CA GLU A 70 5.51 10.50 14.20
C GLU A 70 5.65 11.72 13.28
N SER A 71 4.51 12.27 12.92
CA SER A 71 4.34 13.24 11.86
C SER A 71 5.19 14.48 12.06
N GLU A 72 5.99 14.83 11.06
CA GLU A 72 6.20 16.22 10.70
C GLU A 72 5.98 16.30 9.18
N ASP A 73 4.81 16.83 8.85
CA ASP A 73 4.49 17.53 7.59
C ASP A 73 4.12 16.71 6.33
N GLU A 74 2.81 16.73 6.11
CA GLU A 74 2.12 17.10 4.86
C GLU A 74 1.65 16.05 3.83
N GLU A 75 0.42 16.36 3.43
CA GLU A 75 -0.31 16.01 2.23
C GLU A 75 -0.76 14.56 2.00
N SER A 76 -2.02 14.40 2.40
CA SER A 76 -3.11 13.87 1.58
C SER A 76 -2.96 12.42 1.16
N TYR A 77 -3.69 11.57 1.88
CA TYR A 77 -4.31 10.38 1.30
C TYR A 77 -5.22 10.84 0.14
N ASP A 78 -4.62 11.17 -1.00
CA ASP A 78 -5.35 11.48 -2.20
C ASP A 78 -6.08 10.21 -2.62
N ARG A 79 -7.39 10.26 -2.47
CA ARG A 79 -8.32 9.30 -3.05
C ARG A 79 -8.25 9.50 -4.57
N VAL A 80 -7.22 8.99 -5.24
CA VAL A 80 -7.29 8.71 -6.67
C VAL A 80 -8.21 7.52 -6.91
N ARG A 81 -9.50 7.72 -6.64
CA ARG A 81 -10.59 7.01 -7.33
C ARG A 81 -10.71 7.59 -8.73
N VAL A 82 -9.69 7.38 -9.56
CA VAL A 82 -9.84 7.56 -11.00
C VAL A 82 -10.29 6.24 -11.61
N HIS A 83 -11.60 5.99 -11.56
CA HIS A 83 -12.27 5.19 -12.58
C HIS A 83 -13.65 5.79 -12.86
N GLY A 84 -13.61 7.04 -13.36
CA GLY A 84 -14.62 7.48 -14.30
C GLY A 84 -14.40 6.71 -15.60
N VAL A 85 -15.13 5.61 -15.79
CA VAL A 85 -15.37 5.08 -17.13
C VAL A 85 -16.78 5.48 -17.49
N HIS A 86 -16.89 6.63 -18.16
CA HIS A 86 -18.03 6.90 -19.02
C HIS A 86 -18.06 5.80 -20.10
N ARG A 87 -18.99 4.85 -19.96
CA ARG A 87 -19.49 4.12 -21.13
C ARG A 87 -20.80 4.76 -21.52
N GLY A 88 -20.72 5.57 -22.58
CA GLY A 88 -21.88 6.09 -23.29
C GLY A 88 -22.81 4.96 -23.70
N ARG A 89 -24.11 5.23 -23.57
CA ARG A 89 -25.17 4.58 -24.31
C ARG A 89 -25.66 5.53 -25.38
#